data_AF-A0A936ZMN4-F1
#
_entry.id   AF-A0A936ZMN4-F1
#
_cell.length_a   1.000
_cell.length_b   1.000
_cell.length_c   1.000
_cell.angle_alpha   90.00
_cell.angle_beta   90.00
_cell.angle_gamma   90.00
#
_symmetry.space_group_name_H-M   'P 1'
#
loop_
_entity.id
_entity.type
_entity.pdbx_description
1 polymer ?
#
loop_
_entity_poly.entity_id
_entity_poly.type
_entity_poly.pdbx_seq_one_letter_code
_entity_poly.pdbx_strand_id
1 'polypeptide(L)' 'MSQPERQLSRRKLFAGAGTVGAAAAAVTLLPGVRDEPAPQPVAKEPPARGGGYYLSEHVRRYFKTTLV' A
#
# COMPACT_ATOMS: atom_id res chain seq x y z
N MET A 1 36.10 23.91 -30.26
CA MET A 1 35.44 22.70 -29.71
C MET A 1 33.95 23.03 -29.57
N SER A 2 33.12 22.60 -30.52
CA SER A 2 31.68 22.88 -30.50
C SER A 2 30.98 21.99 -29.49
N GLN A 3 30.32 22.60 -28.51
CA GLN A 3 29.44 21.89 -27.57
C GLN A 3 28.16 21.45 -28.30
N PRO A 4 27.70 20.20 -28.13
CA PRO A 4 26.38 19.82 -28.63
C PRO A 4 25.33 20.45 -27.73
N GLU A 5 24.66 21.51 -28.20
CA GLU A 5 23.45 22.03 -27.58
C GLU A 5 22.40 20.92 -27.55
N ARG A 6 22.23 20.30 -26.39
CA ARG A 6 21.19 19.30 -26.16
C ARG A 6 19.85 20.04 -26.06
N GLN A 7 19.25 20.37 -27.21
CA GLN A 7 17.92 20.97 -27.26
C GLN A 7 16.89 19.99 -26.67
N LEU A 8 16.58 20.19 -25.40
CA LEU A 8 15.47 19.49 -24.75
C LEU A 8 14.18 19.98 -25.40
N SER A 9 13.57 19.11 -26.19
CA SER A 9 12.29 19.39 -26.83
C SER A 9 11.24 19.65 -25.75
N ARG A 10 10.76 20.89 -25.68
CA ARG A 10 9.69 21.32 -24.76
C ARG A 10 8.49 20.37 -24.79
N ARG A 11 8.13 19.85 -25.98
CA ARG A 11 7.07 18.83 -26.15
C ARG A 11 7.33 17.55 -25.37
N LYS A 12 8.56 17.06 -25.29
CA LYS A 12 8.88 15.84 -24.52
C LYS A 12 8.75 16.08 -23.02
N LEU A 13 9.15 17.27 -22.56
CA LEU A 13 8.99 17.68 -21.16
C LEU A 13 7.51 17.77 -20.78
N PHE A 14 6.70 18.42 -21.61
CA PHE A 14 5.25 18.51 -21.35
C PHE A 14 4.51 17.18 -21.53
N ALA A 15 4.93 16.35 -22.48
CA ALA A 15 4.37 15.01 -22.63
C ALA A 15 4.67 14.12 -21.41
N GLY A 16 5.88 14.22 -20.84
CA GLY A 16 6.23 13.49 -19.61
C GLY A 16 5.53 14.01 -18.37
N ALA A 17 5.52 15.33 -18.14
CA ALA A 17 4.87 15.93 -16.98
C ALA A 17 3.34 15.80 -17.02
N GLY A 18 2.74 15.97 -18.22
CA GLY A 18 1.29 15.92 -18.40
C GLY A 18 0.70 14.55 -18.16
N THR A 19 1.36 13.47 -18.60
CA THR A 19 0.87 12.09 -18.39
C THR A 19 0.91 11.69 -16.93
N VAL A 20 1.96 12.06 -16.19
CA VAL A 20 2.07 11.79 -14.75
C VAL A 20 0.97 12.53 -13.97
N GLY A 21 0.72 13.80 -14.28
CA GLY A 21 -0.35 14.58 -13.64
C GLY A 21 -1.74 14.02 -13.94
N ALA A 22 -2.02 13.67 -15.20
CA ALA A 22 -3.30 13.10 -15.59
C ALA A 22 -3.56 11.72 -14.96
N ALA A 23 -2.53 10.86 -14.88
CA ALA A 23 -2.65 9.56 -14.22
C ALA A 23 -2.93 9.73 -12.71
N ALA A 24 -2.24 10.65 -12.04
CA ALA A 24 -2.49 10.92 -10.61
C ALA A 24 -3.92 11.43 -10.37
N ALA A 25 -4.41 12.36 -11.20
CA ALA A 25 -5.78 12.86 -11.09
C ALA A 25 -6.86 11.81 -11.44
N ALA A 26 -6.56 10.87 -12.34
CA ALA A 26 -7.47 9.77 -12.63
C ALA A 26 -7.60 8.79 -11.45
N VAL A 27 -6.50 8.53 -10.75
CA VAL A 27 -6.50 7.67 -9.54
C VAL A 27 -7.34 8.26 -8.41
N THR A 28 -7.36 9.59 -8.24
CA THR A 28 -8.17 10.22 -7.17
C THR A 28 -9.68 10.15 -7.40
N LEU A 29 -10.13 9.92 -8.64
CA LEU A 29 -11.55 9.82 -8.99
C LEU A 29 -12.10 8.39 -8.92
N LEU A 30 -11.25 7.38 -8.71
CA LEU A 30 -11.67 5.98 -8.62
C LEU A 30 -12.43 5.72 -7.30
N PRO A 31 -13.72 5.33 -7.36
CA PRO A 31 -14.48 4.97 -6.17
C PRO A 31 -14.04 3.59 -5.69
N GLY A 32 -13.09 3.54 -4.76
CA GLY A 32 -12.60 2.29 -4.19
C GLY A 32 -11.13 2.29 -3.77
N VAL A 33 -10.34 3.29 -4.15
CA VAL A 33 -8.98 3.49 -3.64
C VAL A 33 -9.06 4.23 -2.31
N ARG A 34 -9.63 3.57 -1.30
CA ARG A 34 -9.35 3.92 0.09
C ARG A 34 -8.19 3.03 0.47
N ASP A 35 -7.01 3.61 0.63
CA ASP A 35 -5.95 2.98 1.40
C ASP A 35 -6.54 2.73 2.79
N GLU A 36 -7.09 1.54 2.99
CA GLU A 36 -7.47 1.10 4.32
C GLU A 36 -6.15 1.10 5.10
N PRO A 37 -6.01 1.96 6.12
CA PRO A 37 -4.77 2.03 6.86
C PRO A 37 -4.48 0.62 7.35
N ALA A 38 -3.32 0.08 6.96
CA ALA A 38 -2.89 -1.24 7.40
C ALA A 38 -3.12 -1.29 8.92
N PRO A 39 -3.85 -2.30 9.44
CA PRO A 39 -4.24 -2.31 10.83
C PRO A 39 -3.00 -2.12 11.68
N GLN A 40 -2.96 -1.02 12.42
CA GLN A 40 -1.85 -0.73 13.32
C GLN A 40 -1.71 -1.95 14.24
N PRO A 41 -0.50 -2.50 14.40
CA PRO A 41 -0.31 -3.64 15.27
C PRO A 41 -0.66 -3.20 16.69
N VAL A 42 -1.89 -3.52 17.11
CA VAL A 42 -2.35 -3.31 18.47
C VAL A 42 -1.38 -4.06 19.36
N ALA A 43 -0.73 -3.36 20.29
CA ALA A 43 0.12 -3.98 21.29
C ALA A 43 -0.74 -5.02 22.03
N LYS A 44 -0.48 -6.29 21.76
CA LYS A 44 -1.29 -7.40 22.29
C LYS A 44 -1.05 -7.44 23.80
N GLU A 45 -2.13 -7.29 24.57
CA GLU A 45 -2.07 -7.38 26.03
C GLU A 45 -1.42 -8.71 26.43
N PRO A 46 -0.56 -8.70 27.47
CA PRO A 46 0.08 -9.91 27.95
C PRO A 46 -0.98 -10.93 28.39
N PRO A 47 -0.80 -12.23 28.11
CA PRO A 47 -1.80 -13.24 28.37
C PRO A 47 -2.02 -13.42 29.88
N ALA A 48 -3.28 -13.35 30.32
CA ALA A 48 -3.68 -13.44 31.73
C ALA A 48 -3.21 -14.71 32.47
N ARG A 49 -2.86 -15.78 31.74
CA ARG A 49 -2.39 -17.06 32.31
C ARG A 49 -0.90 -17.32 32.13
N GLY A 50 -0.09 -16.29 31.82
CA GLY A 50 1.38 -16.35 31.96
C GLY A 50 2.07 -17.42 31.10
N GLY A 51 1.61 -17.63 29.87
CA GLY A 51 2.11 -18.73 29.01
C GLY A 51 2.99 -18.34 27.82
N GLY A 52 3.16 -17.05 27.51
CA GLY A 52 3.89 -16.60 26.31
C GLY A 52 3.25 -16.98 24.96
N TYR A 53 2.29 -17.89 24.95
CA TYR A 53 1.53 -18.30 23.77
C TYR A 53 0.34 -17.39 23.53
N TYR A 54 0.14 -17.08 22.26
CA TYR A 54 -0.98 -16.30 21.78
C TYR A 54 -1.76 -17.11 20.75
N LEU A 55 -3.09 -17.08 20.86
CA LEU A 55 -3.94 -17.63 19.81
C LEU A 55 -3.75 -16.78 18.54
N SER A 56 -3.31 -17.43 17.45
CA SER A 56 -3.19 -16.84 16.12
C SER A 56 -4.44 -17.07 15.29
N GLU A 57 -4.66 -16.24 14.28
CA GLU A 57 -5.77 -16.42 13.35
C GLU A 57 -5.72 -17.77 12.62
N HIS A 58 -4.51 -18.25 12.31
CA HIS A 58 -4.31 -19.54 11.67
C HIS A 58 -4.86 -20.69 12.53
N VAL A 59 -4.48 -20.72 13.82
CA VAL A 59 -4.95 -21.75 14.77
C VAL A 59 -6.47 -21.62 14.98
N ARG A 60 -6.99 -20.39 15.11
CA ARG A 60 -8.44 -20.16 15.25
C ARG A 60 -9.20 -20.67 14.04
N ARG A 61 -8.70 -20.45 12.83
CA ARG A 61 -9.34 -20.91 11.59
C ARG A 61 -9.25 -22.43 11.42
N TYR A 62 -8.13 -23.03 11.78
CA TYR A 62 -7.93 -24.50 11.73
C TYR A 62 -8.98 -25.24 12.57
N PHE A 63 -9.32 -24.71 13.76
CA PHE A 63 -10.30 -25.33 14.65
C PHE A 63 -11.75 -24.83 14.47
N LYS A 64 -12.00 -23.87 13.57
CA LYS A 64 -13.33 -23.23 13.43
C LYS A 64 -14.44 -24.23 13.08
N THR A 65 -14.12 -25.25 12.29
CA THR A 65 -15.09 -26.22 11.75
C THR A 65 -15.00 -27.59 12.40
N THR A 66 -14.11 -27.77 13.37
CA THR A 66 -13.85 -29.07 14.02
C THR A 66 -14.33 -29.10 15.48
N LEU A 67 -14.93 -28.02 15.97
CA LEU A 67 -15.67 -28.02 17.23
C LEU A 67 -17.03 -28.70 16.99
N VAL A 68 -17.22 -29.86 17.63
CA VAL A 68 -18.47 -30.63 17.69
C VAL A 68 -19.31 -30.14 18.84
#